data_AF-A0A1C2GKN6-F1
#
_entry.id   AF-A0A1C2GKN6-F1
#
_cell.length_a   1.000
_cell.length_b   1.000
_cell.length_c   1.000
_cell.angle_alpha   90.00
_cell.angle_beta   90.00
_cell.angle_gamma   90.00
#
_symmetry.space_group_name_H-M   'P 1'
#
loop_
_entity.id
_entity.type
_entity.pdbx_description
1 polymer ?
#
loop_
_entity_poly.entity_id
_entity_poly.type
_entity_poly.pdbx_seq_one_letter_code
_entity_poly.pdbx_strand_id
1 'polypeptide(L)'
;MNEILDLYKVNFSSSVDFPKLNRISSINTTMSQLIGDHYRLSEVNRLLFGINAVLNNDIPIYDTYTQSLQILITDVSTTRIYIDLDDYEADNSIPPDFTLPTKDFKVIVEAWRDYLKNSPLKAGV
;
A
#
# COMPACT_ATOMS: atom_id res chain seq x y z
N MET A 1 -2.22 -8.50 -18.90
CA MET A 1 -2.86 -7.59 -17.92
C MET A 1 -3.02 -8.39 -16.65
N ASN A 2 -2.71 -7.81 -15.49
CA ASN A 2 -2.72 -8.55 -14.23
C ASN A 2 -4.15 -8.52 -13.67
N GLU A 3 -4.81 -9.67 -13.59
CA GLU A 3 -6.24 -9.79 -13.20
C GLU A 3 -6.56 -9.07 -11.89
N ILE A 4 -5.60 -9.02 -10.96
CA ILE A 4 -5.74 -8.30 -9.69
C ILE A 4 -5.80 -6.78 -9.89
N LEU A 5 -4.96 -6.20 -10.74
CA LEU A 5 -4.99 -4.75 -10.98
C LEU A 5 -6.31 -4.32 -11.61
N ASP A 6 -6.84 -5.15 -12.52
CA ASP A 6 -8.13 -4.91 -13.16
C ASP A 6 -9.30 -5.02 -12.15
N LEU A 7 -9.28 -6.04 -11.27
CA LEU A 7 -10.26 -6.23 -10.20
C LEU A 7 -10.35 -5.00 -9.28
N TYR A 8 -9.20 -4.47 -8.87
CA TYR A 8 -9.12 -3.29 -7.99
C TYR A 8 -9.13 -1.96 -8.76
N LYS A 9 -9.26 -1.99 -10.10
CA LYS A 9 -9.22 -0.81 -10.98
C LYS A 9 -7.98 0.06 -10.74
N VAL A 10 -6.84 -0.56 -10.50
CA VAL A 10 -5.58 0.11 -10.17
C VAL A 10 -5.01 0.81 -11.40
N ASN A 11 -4.75 2.10 -11.28
CA ASN A 11 -4.13 2.91 -12.31
C ASN A 11 -2.95 3.69 -11.72
N PHE A 12 -1.91 3.87 -12.54
CA PHE A 12 -0.73 4.66 -12.17
C PHE A 12 -0.59 5.85 -13.11
N SER A 13 -0.14 6.99 -12.57
CA SER A 13 0.12 8.18 -13.36
C SER A 13 1.26 9.00 -12.78
N SER A 14 1.89 9.83 -13.62
CA SER A 14 2.91 10.79 -13.21
C SER A 14 2.48 12.17 -13.65
N SER A 15 2.45 13.12 -12.72
CA SER A 15 2.40 14.54 -13.05
C SER A 15 3.83 15.03 -13.27
N VAL A 16 4.14 15.50 -14.47
CA VAL A 16 5.42 16.17 -14.76
C VAL A 16 5.37 17.67 -14.46
N ASP A 17 4.15 18.22 -14.33
CA ASP A 17 3.87 19.58 -13.90
C ASP A 17 4.02 19.72 -12.38
N PHE A 18 4.48 20.87 -11.91
CA PHE A 18 4.76 21.11 -10.49
C PHE A 18 3.47 21.00 -9.63
N PRO A 19 3.47 20.20 -8.56
CA PRO A 19 4.55 19.34 -8.07
C PRO A 19 4.66 18.02 -8.86
N LYS A 20 5.92 17.65 -9.21
CA LYS A 20 6.22 16.36 -9.85
C LYS A 20 5.88 15.22 -8.90
N LEU A 21 4.90 14.41 -9.25
CA LEU A 21 4.39 13.36 -8.36
C LEU A 21 3.95 12.11 -9.13
N ASN A 22 4.34 10.94 -8.61
CA ASN A 22 3.74 9.66 -9.00
C ASN A 22 2.48 9.43 -8.18
N ARG A 23 1.41 8.98 -8.83
CA ARG A 23 0.11 8.71 -8.20
C ARG A 23 -0.35 7.31 -8.52
N ILE A 24 -1.00 6.69 -7.54
CA ILE A 24 -1.80 5.48 -7.70
C ILE A 24 -3.27 5.86 -7.43
N SER A 25 -4.17 5.29 -8.21
CA SER A 25 -5.61 5.31 -7.94
C SER A 25 -6.18 3.91 -8.08
N SER A 26 -7.29 3.65 -7.40
CA SER A 26 -7.99 2.36 -7.43
C SER A 26 -9.47 2.55 -7.10
N ILE A 27 -10.22 1.44 -7.03
CA ILE A 27 -11.61 1.45 -6.56
C ILE A 27 -11.75 1.94 -5.11
N ASN A 28 -10.69 1.91 -4.31
CA ASN A 28 -10.69 2.35 -2.91
C ASN A 28 -9.69 3.50 -2.70
N THR A 29 -10.17 4.66 -2.26
CA THR A 29 -9.35 5.85 -2.04
C THR A 29 -8.36 5.67 -0.90
N THR A 30 -8.76 5.00 0.17
CA THR A 30 -7.92 4.71 1.34
C THR A 30 -6.68 3.89 0.97
N MET A 31 -6.85 2.80 0.22
CA MET A 31 -5.75 2.01 -0.33
C MET A 31 -4.86 2.84 -1.26
N SER A 32 -5.47 3.68 -2.10
CA SER A 32 -4.73 4.54 -3.03
C SER A 32 -3.83 5.52 -2.28
N GLN A 33 -4.34 6.14 -1.22
CA GLN A 33 -3.56 7.04 -0.37
C GLN A 33 -2.45 6.29 0.36
N LEU A 34 -2.76 5.16 1.00
CA LEU A 34 -1.79 4.38 1.77
C LEU A 34 -0.60 3.92 0.91
N ILE A 35 -0.88 3.40 -0.29
CA ILE A 35 0.18 2.97 -1.21
C ILE A 35 0.92 4.19 -1.78
N GLY A 36 0.18 5.28 -2.07
CA GLY A 36 0.75 6.53 -2.56
C GLY A 36 1.71 7.20 -1.58
N ASP A 37 1.49 7.05 -0.27
CA ASP A 37 2.37 7.53 0.79
C ASP A 37 3.75 6.83 0.76
N HIS A 38 3.83 5.62 0.21
CA HIS A 38 5.09 4.92 -0.05
C HIS A 38 5.65 5.31 -1.42
N TYR A 39 6.01 6.58 -1.60
CA TYR A 39 6.45 7.11 -2.89
C TYR A 39 7.94 6.87 -3.18
N ARG A 40 8.74 6.42 -2.20
CA ARG A 40 10.14 6.04 -2.39
C ARG A 40 10.28 4.52 -2.56
N LEU A 41 11.20 4.10 -3.43
CA LEU A 41 11.47 2.67 -3.63
C LEU A 41 11.89 1.95 -2.35
N SER A 42 12.63 2.62 -1.46
CA SER A 42 13.03 2.07 -0.16
C SER A 42 11.82 1.78 0.75
N GLU A 43 10.84 2.67 0.77
CA GLU A 43 9.60 2.52 1.54
C GLU A 43 8.76 1.37 0.99
N VAL A 44 8.58 1.30 -0.33
CA VAL A 44 7.83 0.20 -0.97
C VAL A 44 8.53 -1.14 -0.76
N ASN A 45 9.87 -1.19 -0.84
CA ASN A 45 10.62 -2.42 -0.58
C ASN A 45 10.50 -2.86 0.89
N ARG A 46 10.48 -1.92 1.84
CA ARG A 46 10.24 -2.22 3.26
C ARG A 46 8.83 -2.78 3.49
N LEU A 47 7.83 -2.19 2.84
CA LEU A 47 6.45 -2.68 2.86
C LEU A 47 6.37 -4.12 2.32
N LEU A 48 6.96 -4.38 1.15
CA LEU A 48 7.00 -5.73 0.56
C LEU A 48 7.76 -6.73 1.44
N PHE A 49 8.82 -6.30 2.13
CA PHE A 49 9.54 -7.16 3.07
C PHE A 49 8.61 -7.64 4.19
N GLY A 50 7.83 -6.74 4.81
CA GLY A 50 6.87 -7.09 5.84
C GLY A 50 5.77 -8.04 5.36
N ILE A 51 5.18 -7.74 4.19
CA ILE A 51 4.16 -8.59 3.56
C ILE A 51 4.71 -10.00 3.28
N ASN A 52 5.93 -10.10 2.75
CA ASN A 52 6.55 -11.38 2.45
C ASN A 52 6.87 -12.17 3.73
N ALA A 53 7.34 -11.51 4.80
CA ALA A 53 7.59 -12.16 6.08
C ALA A 53 6.33 -12.83 6.64
N VAL A 54 5.18 -12.16 6.53
CA VAL A 54 3.88 -12.73 6.93
C VAL A 54 3.46 -13.89 6.03
N LEU A 55 3.56 -13.73 4.70
CA LEU A 55 3.18 -14.79 3.75
C LEU A 55 4.07 -16.04 3.85
N ASN A 56 5.32 -15.87 4.26
CA ASN A 56 6.27 -16.96 4.51
C ASN A 56 6.09 -17.62 5.88
N ASN A 57 5.21 -17.07 6.75
CA ASN A 57 5.05 -17.45 8.15
C ASN A 57 6.30 -17.20 9.02
N ASP A 58 7.15 -16.25 8.63
CA ASP A 58 8.29 -15.80 9.45
C ASP A 58 7.81 -15.01 10.68
N ILE A 59 6.71 -14.26 10.50
CA ILE A 59 6.00 -13.53 11.57
C ILE A 59 4.48 -13.69 11.39
N PRO A 60 3.68 -13.65 12.47
CA PRO A 60 2.23 -13.84 12.38
C PRO A 60 1.48 -12.62 11.83
N ILE A 61 1.97 -11.41 12.15
CA ILE A 61 1.36 -10.13 11.79
C ILE A 61 2.46 -9.15 11.44
N TYR A 62 2.23 -8.33 10.42
CA TYR A 62 3.01 -7.15 10.07
C TYR A 62 2.13 -5.91 10.18
N ASP A 63 2.57 -4.94 10.96
CA ASP A 63 1.91 -3.66 11.14
C ASP A 63 2.84 -2.48 10.82
N THR A 64 2.28 -1.43 10.22
CA THR A 64 3.00 -0.19 9.95
C THR A 64 2.04 0.99 9.81
N TYR A 65 2.57 2.21 9.87
CA TYR A 65 1.83 3.45 9.75
C TYR A 65 2.42 4.34 8.66
N THR A 66 1.56 5.12 8.00
CA THR A 66 1.99 6.06 6.96
C THR A 66 2.15 7.48 7.50
N GLN A 67 2.67 8.39 6.68
CA GLN A 67 2.75 9.83 7.01
C GLN A 67 1.36 10.47 7.12
N SER A 68 0.36 9.91 6.44
CA SER A 68 -1.05 10.31 6.59
C SER A 68 -1.73 9.74 7.84
N LEU A 69 -0.98 9.13 8.78
CA LEU A 69 -1.50 8.51 10.00
C LEU A 69 -2.46 7.33 9.74
N GLN A 70 -2.36 6.70 8.57
CA GLN A 70 -3.10 5.48 8.27
C GLN A 70 -2.35 4.28 8.83
N ILE A 71 -3.07 3.28 9.32
CA ILE A 71 -2.49 2.02 9.80
C ILE A 71 -2.74 0.93 8.76
N LEU A 72 -1.70 0.14 8.53
CA LEU A 72 -1.76 -1.13 7.83
C LEU A 72 -1.55 -2.27 8.83
N ILE A 73 -2.45 -3.24 8.86
CA ILE A 73 -2.27 -4.49 9.61
C ILE A 73 -2.45 -5.65 8.65
N THR A 74 -1.44 -6.52 8.55
CA THR A 74 -1.41 -7.64 7.60
C THR A 74 -1.13 -8.93 8.33
N ASP A 75 -2.02 -9.91 8.15
CA ASP A 75 -1.79 -11.31 8.47
C ASP A 75 -1.69 -12.15 7.17
N VAL A 76 -1.52 -13.47 7.29
CA VAL A 76 -1.32 -14.35 6.12
C VAL A 76 -2.49 -14.33 5.13
N SER A 77 -3.68 -14.03 5.62
CA SER A 77 -4.93 -14.09 4.87
C SER A 77 -5.40 -12.72 4.41
N THR A 78 -5.33 -11.71 5.28
CA THR A 78 -5.92 -10.40 5.06
C THR A 78 -4.97 -9.26 5.39
N THR A 79 -5.08 -8.22 4.58
CA THR A 79 -4.55 -6.89 4.86
C THR A 79 -5.73 -5.98 5.19
N ARG A 80 -5.62 -5.26 6.31
CA ARG A 80 -6.60 -4.34 6.87
C ARG A 80 -5.98 -2.94 6.90
N ILE A 81 -6.75 -1.95 6.46
CA ILE A 81 -6.34 -0.55 6.43
C ILE A 81 -7.29 0.25 7.31
N TYR A 82 -6.72 1.08 8.19
CA TYR A 82 -7.43 2.02 9.05
C TYR A 82 -6.97 3.44 8.69
N ILE A 83 -7.89 4.38 8.53
CA ILE A 83 -7.55 5.75 8.10
C ILE A 83 -7.04 6.63 9.23
N ASP A 84 -7.35 6.30 10.47
CA ASP A 84 -7.08 7.15 11.63
C ASP A 84 -6.39 6.33 12.74
N LEU A 85 -5.14 6.71 13.02
CA LEU A 85 -4.33 6.11 14.06
C LEU A 85 -4.88 6.38 15.46
N ASP A 86 -5.37 7.59 15.70
CA ASP A 86 -5.86 8.00 17.02
C ASP A 86 -7.15 7.24 17.37
N ASP A 87 -8.06 7.09 16.41
CA ASP A 87 -9.30 6.32 16.59
C ASP A 87 -9.00 4.84 16.86
N TYR A 88 -8.05 4.25 16.12
CA TYR A 88 -7.66 2.85 16.33
C TYR A 88 -6.95 2.64 17.68
N GLU A 89 -6.11 3.57 18.12
CA GLU A 89 -5.47 3.50 19.44
C GLU A 89 -6.47 3.68 20.58
N ALA A 90 -7.52 4.50 20.38
CA ALA A 90 -8.60 4.67 21.33
C ALA A 90 -9.50 3.43 21.44
N ASP A 91 -9.80 2.79 20.30
CA ASP A 91 -10.60 1.57 20.23
C ASP A 91 -10.14 0.66 19.08
N ASN A 92 -9.35 -0.37 19.42
CA ASN A 92 -8.84 -1.31 18.43
C ASN A 92 -9.88 -2.34 17.94
N SER A 93 -11.15 -2.22 18.37
CA SER A 93 -12.26 -3.05 17.92
C SER A 93 -13.01 -2.46 16.72
N ILE A 94 -12.69 -1.23 16.31
CA ILE A 94 -13.31 -0.60 15.14
C ILE A 94 -13.09 -1.44 13.86
N PRO A 95 -14.08 -1.46 12.95
CA PRO A 95 -13.90 -2.14 11.67
C PRO A 95 -12.86 -1.41 10.81
N PRO A 96 -12.07 -2.13 10.01
CA PRO A 96 -11.15 -1.51 9.06
C PRO A 96 -11.91 -0.80 7.93
N ASP A 97 -11.40 0.34 7.47
CA ASP A 97 -11.93 1.09 6.33
C ASP A 97 -11.81 0.33 5.00
N PHE A 98 -10.80 -0.52 4.90
CA PHE A 98 -10.65 -1.41 3.77
C PHE A 98 -9.97 -2.72 4.17
N THR A 99 -10.46 -3.81 3.59
CA THR A 99 -9.87 -5.14 3.76
C THR A 99 -9.76 -5.81 2.41
N LEU A 100 -8.62 -6.46 2.16
CA LEU A 100 -8.38 -7.26 0.97
C LEU A 100 -7.47 -8.45 1.28
N PRO A 101 -7.45 -9.50 0.44
CA PRO A 101 -6.52 -10.60 0.61
C PRO A 101 -5.06 -10.13 0.56
N THR A 102 -4.22 -10.65 1.45
CA THR A 102 -2.80 -10.25 1.54
C THR A 102 -2.04 -10.51 0.24
N LYS A 103 -2.40 -11.58 -0.47
CA LYS A 103 -1.81 -11.91 -1.78
C LYS A 103 -2.16 -10.87 -2.84
N ASP A 104 -3.38 -10.36 -2.83
CA ASP A 104 -3.82 -9.34 -3.78
C ASP A 104 -3.15 -8.00 -3.47
N PHE A 105 -3.09 -7.65 -2.18
CA PHE A 105 -2.36 -6.46 -1.73
C PHE A 105 -0.89 -6.50 -2.15
N LYS A 106 -0.21 -7.65 -1.96
CA LYS A 106 1.18 -7.85 -2.42
C LYS A 106 1.32 -7.53 -3.90
N VAL A 107 0.42 -8.05 -4.75
CA VAL A 107 0.46 -7.83 -6.20
C VAL A 107 0.33 -6.34 -6.55
N ILE A 108 -0.54 -5.60 -5.87
CA ILE A 108 -0.71 -4.16 -6.07
C ILE A 108 0.56 -3.41 -5.66
N VAL A 109 1.15 -3.75 -4.51
CA VAL A 109 2.38 -3.12 -4.01
C VAL A 109 3.58 -3.44 -4.92
N GLU A 110 3.68 -4.65 -5.46
CA GLU A 110 4.70 -5.03 -6.44
C GLU A 110 4.55 -4.23 -7.74
N ALA A 111 3.33 -4.07 -8.24
CA ALA A 111 3.05 -3.25 -9.41
C ALA A 111 3.42 -1.77 -9.18
N TRP A 112 3.15 -1.25 -7.98
CA TRP A 112 3.55 0.11 -7.60
C TRP A 112 5.07 0.27 -7.55
N ARG A 113 5.80 -0.68 -6.94
CA ARG A 113 7.26 -0.70 -6.96
C ARG A 113 7.80 -0.64 -8.39
N ASP A 114 7.26 -1.47 -9.27
CA ASP A 114 7.73 -1.59 -10.64
C ASP A 114 7.38 -0.35 -11.47
N TYR A 115 6.25 0.30 -11.18
CA TYR A 115 5.93 1.63 -11.70
C TYR A 115 6.97 2.68 -11.27
N LEU A 116 7.29 2.76 -9.97
CA LEU A 116 8.26 3.73 -9.45
C LEU A 116 9.65 3.56 -10.04
N LYS A 117 10.11 2.32 -10.30
CA LYS A 117 11.40 2.03 -10.95
C LYS A 117 11.48 2.57 -12.38
N ASN A 118 10.37 2.51 -13.10
CA ASN A 118 10.28 2.90 -14.51
C ASN A 118 9.73 4.31 -14.71
N SER A 119 9.32 4.98 -13.63
CA SER A 119 8.70 6.30 -13.69
C SER A 119 9.65 7.34 -14.28
N PRO A 120 9.15 8.25 -15.14
CA PRO A 120 9.93 9.38 -15.66
C PRO A 120 10.39 10.33 -14.55
N LEU A 121 9.76 10.27 -13.38
CA LEU A 121 10.09 11.09 -12.22
C LEU A 121 11.16 10.47 -11.33
N LYS A 122 11.73 9.30 -11.72
CA LYS A 122 12.71 8.47 -10.99
C LYS A 122 12.73 8.76 -9.50
N ALA A 123 12.00 7.96 -8.72
CA ALA A 123 11.98 8.04 -7.26
C ALA A 123 13.41 8.25 -6.76
N GLY A 124 13.67 9.44 -6.20
CA GLY A 124 15.00 9.89 -5.85
C GLY A 124 15.73 8.83 -5.03
N VAL A 125 16.97 8.57 -5.43
CA VAL A 125 17.97 7.85 -4.61
C VAL A 125 18.12 8.60 -3.29
#